data_AF-A0A836WNW1-F1
#
_entry.id   AF-A0A836WNW1-F1
#
_cell.length_a   1.000
_cell.length_b   1.000
_cell.length_c   1.000
_cell.angle_alpha   90.00
_cell.angle_beta   90.00
_cell.angle_gamma   90.00
#
_symmetry.space_group_name_H-M   'P 1'
#
loop_
_entity.id
_entity.type
_entity.pdbx_description
1 polymer ?
#
loop_
_entity_poly.entity_id
_entity_poly.type
_entity_poly.pdbx_seq_one_letter_code
_entity_poly.pdbx_strand_id
1 'polypeptide(L)'
;MSAVRMGRFVVPASVCAIWLLSMGWLVRYEAFPHLFTHLLPGYRLLERRNPIVGDWWMKILLDAEQIGYSHTTLDFDEEDPVRHYRLWNETVLALNVMGEQQHIRSTARVSLDMLYQVQRFIFGYCSGPYSLRILGERVGPRRFQVGIYSPAGKYRTEVELPEGTVIADLMPESGMLDLRPGQRIALRTFNPATLSSSIVRIRALRYEEVETEGEVVRALVIGMDYEGMQTTSWVGPDGRVLRQETPFGLTLVTCSAEEAAAYVQKPATDVLGTTAVPTEGEVTCPRTCRSLVVRISGSTLPPEDLATARQRVVGSPGGSALVLSVTAERDLGARRGEGALPGAVREYLRAGPFIQSDDRQIREAARRIVGGISSPAERAAALCDWVYTHVEKTAASGIPSAVDVLRNLNGDCNEHAFLFTALARAAGLPARVLLGLVYTGDGFYYHAWPAVYLDGWHELDPTLGQRAVDATHIALTEGEGARQLKLLGLIGRIRIRVEESVCPGEAD
;
A
#
# COMPACT_ATOMS: atom_id res chain seq x y z
N MET A 1 56.11 36.17 -10.16
CA MET A 1 55.43 35.29 -9.17
C MET A 1 53.92 35.60 -8.99
N SER A 2 53.20 36.15 -9.98
CA SER A 2 51.80 36.61 -9.78
C SER A 2 50.71 35.79 -10.48
N ALA A 3 51.01 35.07 -11.56
CA ALA A 3 49.97 34.32 -12.31
C ALA A 3 49.72 32.90 -11.76
N VAL A 4 50.75 32.24 -11.22
CA VAL A 4 50.68 30.84 -10.75
C VAL A 4 49.92 30.70 -9.42
N ARG A 5 49.89 31.75 -8.59
CA ARG A 5 49.13 31.75 -7.32
C ARG A 5 47.62 31.94 -7.53
N MET A 6 47.19 32.59 -8.61
CA MET A 6 45.77 32.86 -8.87
C MET A 6 45.03 31.62 -9.37
N GLY A 7 45.68 30.79 -10.22
CA GLY A 7 45.10 29.53 -10.70
C GLY A 7 44.88 28.48 -9.61
N ARG A 8 45.63 28.53 -8.51
CA ARG A 8 45.52 27.58 -7.37
C ARG A 8 44.23 27.74 -6.55
N PHE A 9 43.59 28.90 -6.58
CA PHE A 9 42.32 29.16 -5.87
C PHE A 9 41.11 29.15 -6.79
N VAL A 10 41.29 29.49 -8.07
CA VAL A 10 40.20 29.52 -9.05
C VAL A 10 39.67 28.12 -9.35
N VAL A 11 40.53 27.11 -9.50
CA VAL A 11 40.06 25.75 -9.81
C VAL A 11 39.25 25.14 -8.65
N PRO A 12 39.70 25.16 -7.38
CA PRO A 12 38.89 24.68 -6.27
C PRO A 12 37.60 25.47 -6.07
N ALA A 13 37.63 26.80 -6.24
CA ALA A 13 36.44 27.64 -6.13
C ALA A 13 35.41 27.31 -7.23
N SER A 14 35.85 27.06 -8.46
CA SER A 14 34.98 26.64 -9.57
C SER A 14 34.38 25.25 -9.32
N VAL A 15 35.15 24.31 -8.79
CA VAL A 15 34.65 22.97 -8.44
C VAL A 15 33.63 23.06 -7.30
N CYS A 16 33.90 23.84 -6.25
CA CYS A 16 32.94 24.08 -5.17
C CYS A 16 31.68 24.80 -5.67
N ALA A 17 31.81 25.77 -6.58
CA ALA A 17 30.66 26.46 -7.16
C ALA A 17 29.81 25.54 -8.04
N ILE A 18 30.43 24.71 -8.89
CA ILE A 18 29.74 23.69 -9.69
C ILE A 18 29.08 22.66 -8.79
N TRP A 19 29.74 22.25 -7.71
CA TRP A 19 29.19 21.32 -6.73
C TRP A 19 28.02 21.93 -5.96
N LEU A 20 28.10 23.19 -5.52
CA LEU A 20 26.99 23.88 -4.86
C LEU A 20 25.82 24.14 -5.82
N LEU A 21 26.11 24.43 -7.09
CA LEU A 21 25.08 24.55 -8.13
C LEU A 21 24.43 23.20 -8.43
N SER A 22 25.20 22.12 -8.55
CA SER A 22 24.66 20.79 -8.80
C SER A 22 23.96 20.21 -7.57
N MET A 23 24.37 20.56 -6.36
CA MET A 23 23.70 20.19 -5.12
C MET A 23 22.46 21.04 -4.88
N GLY A 24 22.50 22.34 -5.19
CA GLY A 24 21.32 23.19 -5.24
C GLY A 24 20.32 22.73 -6.28
N TRP A 25 20.81 22.25 -7.44
CA TRP A 25 20.00 21.56 -8.44
C TRP A 25 19.44 20.26 -7.87
N LEU A 26 20.26 19.38 -7.28
CA LEU A 26 19.81 18.12 -6.71
C LEU A 26 18.74 18.33 -5.62
N VAL A 27 18.98 19.22 -4.65
CA VAL A 27 18.02 19.60 -3.59
C VAL A 27 16.75 20.19 -4.19
N ARG A 28 16.86 21.04 -5.22
CA ARG A 28 15.71 21.54 -5.98
C ARG A 28 14.88 20.42 -6.60
N TYR A 29 15.51 19.35 -7.10
CA TYR A 29 14.83 18.24 -7.77
C TYR A 29 14.34 17.12 -6.82
N GLU A 30 15.04 16.88 -5.71
CA GLU A 30 14.73 15.82 -4.73
C GLU A 30 13.83 16.34 -3.60
N ALA A 31 14.14 17.51 -3.03
CA ALA A 31 13.44 18.02 -1.83
C ALA A 31 12.18 18.84 -2.15
N PHE A 32 12.13 19.53 -3.31
CA PHE A 32 10.99 20.40 -3.68
C PHE A 32 10.40 20.12 -5.09
N PRO A 33 10.10 18.86 -5.46
CA PRO A 33 9.56 18.56 -6.78
C PRO A 33 8.24 19.30 -7.05
N HIS A 34 7.36 19.46 -6.06
CA HIS A 34 6.06 20.14 -6.20
C HIS A 34 6.14 21.61 -6.65
N LEU A 35 7.28 22.30 -6.49
CA LEU A 35 7.49 23.66 -6.98
C LEU A 35 7.93 23.71 -8.46
N PHE A 36 8.39 22.59 -9.04
CA PHE A 36 9.10 22.58 -10.33
C PHE A 36 8.72 21.44 -11.29
N THR A 37 8.06 20.38 -10.83
CA THR A 37 7.27 19.49 -11.70
C THR A 37 5.92 20.13 -11.93
N HIS A 38 5.55 20.36 -13.19
CA HIS A 38 4.22 20.83 -13.55
C HIS A 38 3.20 19.80 -13.05
N LEU A 39 2.43 20.18 -12.02
CA LEU A 39 1.27 19.42 -11.59
C LEU A 39 0.25 19.51 -12.73
N LEU A 40 -0.14 18.36 -13.28
CA LEU A 40 -1.09 18.33 -14.37
C LEU A 40 -2.51 18.65 -13.87
N PRO A 41 -3.39 19.19 -14.73
CA PRO A 41 -4.73 19.64 -14.35
C PRO A 41 -5.74 18.49 -14.15
N GLY A 42 -5.27 17.30 -13.75
CA GLY A 42 -6.10 16.11 -13.58
C GLY A 42 -6.76 15.65 -14.87
N TYR A 43 -8.08 15.41 -14.84
CA TYR A 43 -8.83 14.91 -15.99
C TYR A 43 -8.95 15.88 -17.17
N ARG A 44 -8.61 17.17 -17.02
CA ARG A 44 -8.51 18.10 -18.17
C ARG A 44 -7.47 17.67 -19.20
N LEU A 45 -6.61 16.70 -18.87
CA LEU A 45 -5.76 16.04 -19.86
C LEU A 45 -6.54 15.41 -21.02
N LEU A 46 -7.78 15.00 -20.77
CA LEU A 46 -8.67 14.45 -21.81
C LEU A 46 -9.07 15.51 -22.86
N GLU A 47 -9.16 16.80 -22.48
CA GLU A 47 -9.48 17.90 -23.41
C GLU A 47 -8.50 17.97 -24.58
N ARG A 48 -7.21 17.71 -24.32
CA ARG A 48 -6.13 17.92 -25.29
C ARG A 48 -6.20 17.01 -26.51
N ARG A 49 -6.95 15.91 -26.42
CA ARG A 49 -7.01 14.87 -27.45
C ARG A 49 -8.39 14.73 -28.08
N ASN A 50 -9.38 15.51 -27.61
CA ASN A 50 -10.80 15.42 -27.97
C ASN A 50 -11.32 13.98 -27.71
N PRO A 51 -11.94 13.70 -26.53
CA PRO A 51 -12.19 12.33 -26.11
C PRO A 51 -13.13 11.62 -27.09
N ILE A 52 -12.58 10.71 -27.89
CA ILE A 52 -13.35 9.72 -28.62
C ILE A 52 -13.86 8.73 -27.57
N VAL A 53 -15.10 8.25 -27.73
CA VAL A 53 -15.60 7.10 -26.97
C VAL A 53 -14.53 6.01 -27.02
N GLY A 54 -14.08 5.58 -25.85
CA GLY A 54 -12.98 4.65 -25.70
C GLY A 54 -13.47 3.29 -25.22
N ASP A 55 -12.95 2.24 -25.83
CA ASP A 55 -13.16 0.85 -25.43
C ASP A 55 -11.79 0.14 -25.49
N TRP A 56 -11.28 -0.28 -24.33
CA TRP A 56 -9.92 -0.81 -24.20
C TRP A 56 -9.92 -2.09 -23.37
N TRP A 57 -9.34 -3.14 -23.93
CA TRP A 57 -9.21 -4.46 -23.30
C TRP A 57 -7.74 -4.78 -23.10
N MET A 58 -7.41 -5.29 -21.92
CA MET A 58 -6.07 -5.78 -21.61
C MET A 58 -6.15 -7.14 -20.93
N LYS A 59 -5.35 -8.10 -21.38
CA LYS A 59 -5.13 -9.35 -20.66
C LYS A 59 -4.12 -9.12 -19.55
N ILE A 60 -4.33 -9.76 -18.40
CA ILE A 60 -3.45 -9.69 -17.23
C ILE A 60 -2.67 -10.99 -17.15
N LEU A 61 -1.34 -10.88 -17.15
CA LEU A 61 -0.41 -11.98 -17.18
C LEU A 61 0.41 -12.02 -15.88
N LEU A 62 0.67 -13.22 -15.37
CA LEU A 62 1.67 -13.51 -14.34
C LEU A 62 2.54 -14.64 -14.87
N ASP A 63 3.87 -14.47 -14.89
CA ASP A 63 4.80 -15.44 -15.48
C ASP A 63 4.41 -15.88 -16.91
N ALA A 64 3.92 -14.93 -17.72
CA ALA A 64 3.38 -15.11 -19.07
C ALA A 64 2.07 -15.91 -19.18
N GLU A 65 1.50 -16.40 -18.07
CA GLU A 65 0.18 -17.03 -18.06
C GLU A 65 -0.92 -16.00 -17.84
N GLN A 66 -1.99 -16.06 -18.63
CA GLN A 66 -3.14 -15.20 -18.43
C GLN A 66 -3.91 -15.62 -17.19
N ILE A 67 -4.05 -14.68 -16.26
CA ILE A 67 -4.75 -14.85 -14.98
C ILE A 67 -5.97 -13.94 -14.86
N GLY A 68 -6.25 -13.14 -15.89
CA GLY A 68 -7.38 -12.22 -15.87
C GLY A 68 -7.43 -11.27 -17.07
N TYR A 69 -8.29 -10.26 -16.95
CA TYR A 69 -8.39 -9.16 -17.90
C TYR A 69 -8.85 -7.87 -17.20
N SER A 70 -8.62 -6.75 -17.88
CA SER A 70 -9.13 -5.44 -17.52
C SER A 70 -9.84 -4.83 -18.73
N HIS A 71 -11.01 -4.24 -18.50
CA HIS A 71 -11.83 -3.57 -19.51
C HIS A 71 -12.10 -2.15 -19.06
N THR A 72 -11.68 -1.17 -19.87
CA THR A 72 -11.87 0.26 -19.59
C THR A 72 -12.72 0.88 -20.68
N THR A 73 -13.72 1.66 -20.28
CA THR A 73 -14.51 2.47 -21.19
C THR A 73 -14.49 3.94 -20.80
N LEU A 74 -14.55 4.80 -21.81
CA LEU A 74 -14.78 6.23 -21.69
C LEU A 74 -15.96 6.58 -22.58
N ASP A 75 -17.00 7.14 -21.99
CA ASP A 75 -18.22 7.55 -22.68
C ASP A 75 -18.65 8.94 -22.21
N PHE A 76 -19.57 9.57 -22.94
CA PHE A 76 -20.15 10.84 -22.54
C PHE A 76 -21.68 10.85 -22.63
N ASP A 77 -22.30 11.62 -21.75
CA ASP A 77 -23.74 11.81 -21.67
C ASP A 77 -24.07 13.27 -21.99
N GLU A 78 -24.58 13.52 -23.20
CA GLU A 78 -24.92 14.88 -23.64
C GLU A 78 -26.11 15.48 -22.87
N GLU A 79 -26.93 14.64 -22.23
CA GLU A 79 -28.13 15.05 -21.51
C GLU A 79 -27.86 15.38 -20.03
N ASP A 80 -26.73 14.93 -19.47
CA ASP A 80 -26.33 15.20 -18.08
C ASP A 80 -25.05 16.06 -18.01
N PRO A 81 -25.16 17.41 -18.00
CA PRO A 81 -23.99 18.29 -17.95
C PRO A 81 -23.21 18.19 -16.61
N VAL A 82 -23.83 17.64 -15.57
CA VAL A 82 -23.17 17.40 -14.27
C VAL A 82 -22.37 16.10 -14.31
N ARG A 83 -22.75 15.13 -15.13
CA ARG A 83 -22.05 13.83 -15.26
C ARG A 83 -21.70 13.54 -16.71
N HIS A 84 -21.24 14.57 -17.40
CA HIS A 84 -21.02 14.56 -18.83
C HIS A 84 -20.02 13.49 -19.24
N TYR A 85 -18.88 13.35 -18.56
CA TYR A 85 -17.93 12.28 -18.86
C TYR A 85 -18.07 11.13 -17.88
N ARG A 86 -18.06 9.90 -18.40
CA ARG A 86 -18.15 8.67 -17.61
C ARG A 86 -16.99 7.76 -17.98
N LEU A 87 -16.10 7.51 -17.02
CA LEU A 87 -15.10 6.47 -17.16
C LEU A 87 -15.48 5.30 -16.28
N TRP A 88 -15.30 4.10 -16.80
CA TRP A 88 -15.55 2.86 -16.10
C TRP A 88 -14.41 1.88 -16.37
N ASN A 89 -13.97 1.18 -15.34
CA ASN A 89 -13.05 0.07 -15.43
C ASN A 89 -13.63 -1.13 -14.70
N GLU A 90 -13.45 -2.30 -15.27
CA GLU A 90 -13.64 -3.58 -14.63
C GLU A 90 -12.37 -4.40 -14.77
N THR A 91 -11.93 -5.00 -13.67
CA THR A 91 -10.79 -5.90 -13.64
C THR A 91 -11.22 -7.21 -13.00
N VAL A 92 -10.99 -8.31 -13.71
CA VAL A 92 -11.26 -9.68 -13.28
C VAL A 92 -9.94 -10.43 -13.22
N LEU A 93 -9.67 -11.08 -12.09
CA LEU A 93 -8.42 -11.76 -11.82
C LEU A 93 -8.69 -13.06 -11.05
N ALA A 94 -7.92 -14.10 -11.33
CA ALA A 94 -7.83 -15.29 -10.49
C ALA A 94 -6.37 -15.48 -10.08
N LEU A 95 -6.10 -15.43 -8.78
CA LEU A 95 -4.78 -15.65 -8.20
C LEU A 95 -4.84 -16.85 -7.27
N ASN A 96 -3.72 -17.53 -7.07
CA ASN A 96 -3.60 -18.51 -6.01
C ASN A 96 -2.86 -17.85 -4.85
N VAL A 97 -3.40 -17.90 -3.65
CA VAL A 97 -2.85 -17.29 -2.44
C VAL A 97 -2.92 -18.34 -1.33
N MET A 98 -1.79 -18.72 -0.76
CA MET A 98 -1.71 -19.76 0.29
C MET A 98 -2.31 -21.09 -0.15
N GLY A 99 -2.11 -21.46 -1.42
CA GLY A 99 -2.70 -22.66 -2.01
C GLY A 99 -4.22 -22.59 -2.25
N GLU A 100 -4.87 -21.46 -1.97
CA GLU A 100 -6.29 -21.23 -2.26
C GLU A 100 -6.49 -20.28 -3.43
N GLN A 101 -7.36 -20.67 -4.37
CA GLN A 101 -7.71 -19.83 -5.51
C GLN A 101 -8.64 -18.69 -5.10
N GLN A 102 -8.15 -17.46 -5.24
CA GLN A 102 -8.85 -16.21 -4.99
C GLN A 102 -9.35 -15.63 -6.31
N HIS A 103 -10.67 -15.49 -6.42
CA HIS A 103 -11.31 -14.80 -7.54
C HIS A 103 -11.55 -13.36 -7.14
N ILE A 104 -10.96 -12.42 -7.87
CA ILE A 104 -11.04 -10.99 -7.59
C ILE A 104 -11.79 -10.31 -8.73
N ARG A 105 -12.81 -9.53 -8.38
CA ARG A 105 -13.46 -8.59 -9.29
C ARG A 105 -13.41 -7.20 -8.69
N SER A 106 -12.74 -6.29 -9.38
CA SER A 106 -12.71 -4.87 -9.04
C SER A 106 -13.42 -4.05 -10.11
N THR A 107 -14.13 -3.01 -9.71
CA THR A 107 -14.77 -2.06 -10.62
C THR A 107 -14.51 -0.65 -10.13
N ALA A 108 -14.17 0.25 -11.03
CA ALA A 108 -14.05 1.68 -10.76
C ALA A 108 -14.95 2.45 -11.73
N ARG A 109 -15.62 3.48 -11.24
CA ARG A 109 -16.39 4.42 -12.06
C ARG A 109 -16.15 5.83 -11.58
N VAL A 110 -15.95 6.76 -12.49
CA VAL A 110 -15.94 8.19 -12.18
C VAL A 110 -16.86 8.93 -13.15
N SER A 111 -17.61 9.89 -12.62
CA SER A 111 -18.41 10.83 -13.40
C SER A 111 -17.81 12.22 -13.25
N LEU A 112 -17.59 12.91 -14.37
CA LEU A 112 -17.03 14.25 -14.42
C LEU A 112 -18.03 15.22 -15.05
N ASP A 113 -17.97 16.49 -14.66
CA ASP A 113 -18.72 17.55 -15.35
C ASP A 113 -18.01 18.02 -16.63
N MET A 114 -18.61 18.99 -17.34
CA MET A 114 -18.06 19.64 -18.53
C MET A 114 -16.67 20.28 -18.34
N LEU A 115 -16.26 20.55 -17.08
CA LEU A 115 -14.97 21.13 -16.72
C LEU A 115 -13.97 20.07 -16.23
N TYR A 116 -14.31 18.79 -16.44
CA TYR A 116 -13.55 17.60 -16.04
C TYR A 116 -13.34 17.49 -14.52
N GLN A 117 -14.23 18.09 -13.73
CA GLN A 117 -14.18 17.93 -12.27
C GLN A 117 -14.93 16.68 -11.86
N VAL A 118 -14.34 15.90 -10.96
CA VAL A 118 -14.98 14.71 -10.38
C VAL A 118 -16.27 15.13 -9.66
N GLN A 119 -17.41 14.55 -10.03
CA GLN A 119 -18.70 14.76 -9.38
C GLN A 119 -19.13 13.54 -8.56
N ARG A 120 -18.76 12.35 -9.04
CA ARG A 120 -19.04 11.07 -8.40
C ARG A 120 -17.93 10.09 -8.66
N PHE A 121 -17.61 9.26 -7.68
CA PHE A 121 -16.82 8.06 -7.89
C PHE A 121 -17.46 6.85 -7.21
N ILE A 122 -17.30 5.67 -7.82
CA ILE A 122 -17.73 4.39 -7.29
C ILE A 122 -16.57 3.43 -7.42
N PHE A 123 -16.26 2.73 -6.34
CA PHE A 123 -15.34 1.60 -6.36
C PHE A 123 -16.08 0.39 -5.82
N GLY A 124 -15.93 -0.75 -6.48
CA GLY A 124 -16.49 -2.02 -6.06
C GLY A 124 -15.39 -3.07 -6.06
N TYR A 125 -15.34 -3.90 -5.03
CA TYR A 125 -14.39 -4.99 -4.89
C TYR A 125 -15.12 -6.22 -4.38
N CYS A 126 -14.81 -7.38 -4.93
CA CYS A 126 -15.32 -8.66 -4.47
C CYS A 126 -14.22 -9.71 -4.55
N SER A 127 -14.03 -10.48 -3.47
CA SER A 127 -13.21 -11.67 -3.44
C SER A 127 -13.74 -12.68 -2.41
N GLY A 128 -14.22 -13.83 -2.90
CA GLY A 128 -14.88 -14.84 -2.04
C GLY A 128 -16.03 -14.24 -1.22
N PRO A 129 -16.03 -14.37 0.12
CA PRO A 129 -17.08 -13.79 0.98
C PRO A 129 -16.92 -12.27 1.18
N TYR A 130 -15.77 -11.70 0.81
CA TYR A 130 -15.49 -10.27 0.99
C TYR A 130 -16.07 -9.48 -0.17
N SER A 131 -16.91 -8.50 0.15
CA SER A 131 -17.34 -7.50 -0.84
C SER A 131 -17.37 -6.11 -0.23
N LEU A 132 -16.90 -5.14 -1.00
CA LEU A 132 -16.82 -3.75 -0.61
C LEU A 132 -17.33 -2.89 -1.75
N ARG A 133 -18.13 -1.89 -1.42
CA ARG A 133 -18.54 -0.85 -2.35
C ARG A 133 -18.35 0.50 -1.69
N ILE A 134 -17.63 1.38 -2.36
CA ILE A 134 -17.35 2.74 -1.91
C ILE A 134 -18.01 3.68 -2.91
N LEU A 135 -18.80 4.62 -2.42
CA LEU A 135 -19.49 5.64 -3.21
C LEU A 135 -19.13 7.01 -2.65
N GLY A 136 -18.49 7.84 -3.46
CA GLY A 136 -18.26 9.25 -3.15
C GLY A 136 -19.13 10.16 -4.02
N GLU A 137 -19.82 11.11 -3.37
CA GLU A 137 -20.60 12.14 -4.06
C GLU A 137 -20.12 13.53 -3.62
N ARG A 138 -19.89 14.41 -4.59
CA ARG A 138 -19.44 15.79 -4.32
C ARG A 138 -20.55 16.55 -3.59
N VAL A 139 -20.21 17.15 -2.45
CA VAL A 139 -21.11 17.99 -1.63
C VAL A 139 -20.59 19.43 -1.46
N GLY A 140 -19.42 19.73 -2.01
CA GLY A 140 -18.85 21.08 -2.01
C GLY A 140 -17.69 21.21 -3.00
N PRO A 141 -16.97 22.35 -3.01
CA PRO A 141 -15.90 22.61 -3.98
C PRO A 141 -14.76 21.58 -3.97
N ARG A 142 -14.49 20.97 -2.82
CA ARG A 142 -13.47 19.92 -2.65
C ARG A 142 -13.95 18.77 -1.76
N ARG A 143 -15.17 18.84 -1.22
CA ARG A 143 -15.68 17.89 -0.21
C ARG A 143 -16.56 16.84 -0.85
N PHE A 144 -16.36 15.59 -0.46
CA PHE A 144 -17.12 14.44 -0.92
C PHE A 144 -17.64 13.66 0.27
N GLN A 145 -18.95 13.41 0.28
CA GLN A 145 -19.54 12.47 1.21
C GLN A 145 -19.30 11.06 0.67
N VAL A 146 -18.67 10.21 1.50
CA VAL A 146 -18.30 8.85 1.12
C VAL A 146 -19.10 7.85 1.95
N GLY A 147 -19.82 6.96 1.27
CA GLY A 147 -20.42 5.78 1.87
C GLY A 147 -19.63 4.54 1.53
N ILE A 148 -19.29 3.75 2.54
CA ILE A 148 -18.64 2.45 2.42
C ILE A 148 -19.68 1.39 2.80
N TYR A 149 -19.86 0.40 1.95
CA TYR A 149 -20.87 -0.64 2.08
C TYR A 149 -20.19 -1.99 1.96
N SER A 150 -20.39 -2.85 2.94
CA SER A 150 -19.99 -4.26 2.91
C SER A 150 -21.13 -5.12 3.47
N PRO A 151 -21.08 -6.46 3.37
CA PRO A 151 -22.05 -7.34 4.02
C PRO A 151 -22.17 -7.05 5.53
N ALA A 152 -21.07 -6.67 6.19
CA ALA A 152 -21.03 -6.22 7.59
C ALA A 152 -21.93 -5.02 7.90
N GLY A 153 -22.06 -4.06 6.99
CA GLY A 153 -22.83 -2.86 7.24
C GLY A 153 -22.40 -1.67 6.40
N LYS A 154 -22.73 -0.48 6.92
CA LYS A 154 -22.49 0.79 6.24
C LYS A 154 -21.71 1.74 7.14
N TYR A 155 -20.61 2.25 6.61
CA TYR A 155 -19.85 3.34 7.21
C TYR A 155 -19.99 4.60 6.36
N ARG A 156 -19.92 5.77 6.98
CA ARG A 156 -19.91 7.06 6.28
C ARG A 156 -18.76 7.91 6.76
N THR A 157 -18.10 8.58 5.83
CA THR A 157 -17.05 9.55 6.11
C THR A 157 -17.11 10.70 5.11
N GLU A 158 -16.25 11.68 5.29
CA GLU A 158 -16.02 12.76 4.35
C GLU A 158 -14.56 12.74 3.92
N VAL A 159 -14.31 13.00 2.63
CA VAL A 159 -12.96 13.17 2.10
C VAL A 159 -12.85 14.48 1.35
N GLU A 160 -11.65 15.04 1.33
CA GLU A 160 -11.33 16.19 0.50
C GLU A 160 -10.54 15.76 -0.74
N LEU A 161 -11.05 16.13 -1.92
CA LEU A 161 -10.37 15.96 -3.20
C LEU A 161 -9.96 17.34 -3.71
N PRO A 162 -8.66 17.69 -3.64
CA PRO A 162 -8.16 18.92 -4.23
C PRO A 162 -8.44 18.98 -5.74
N GLU A 163 -8.43 20.18 -6.31
CA GLU A 163 -8.53 20.34 -7.76
C GLU A 163 -7.40 19.61 -8.50
N GLY A 164 -7.73 19.07 -9.67
CA GLY A 164 -6.81 18.26 -10.47
C GLY A 164 -6.57 16.85 -9.95
N THR A 165 -7.37 16.37 -8.98
CA THR A 165 -7.29 14.97 -8.51
C THR A 165 -7.92 14.01 -9.52
N VAL A 166 -7.22 12.92 -9.79
CA VAL A 166 -7.64 11.82 -10.67
C VAL A 166 -7.90 10.57 -9.83
N ILE A 167 -8.90 9.75 -10.20
CA ILE A 167 -9.10 8.46 -9.54
C ILE A 167 -8.02 7.50 -10.04
N ALA A 168 -7.26 6.89 -9.12
CA ALA A 168 -6.05 6.13 -9.45
C ALA A 168 -6.28 5.03 -10.50
N ASP A 169 -7.35 4.25 -10.35
CA ASP A 169 -7.74 3.17 -11.28
C ASP A 169 -8.17 3.66 -12.67
N LEU A 170 -8.42 4.96 -12.83
CA LEU A 170 -8.94 5.59 -14.05
C LEU A 170 -8.04 6.77 -14.47
N MET A 171 -6.73 6.58 -14.39
CA MET A 171 -5.76 7.58 -14.79
C MET A 171 -5.66 7.70 -16.31
N PRO A 172 -5.81 8.90 -16.90
CA PRO A 172 -5.78 9.08 -18.35
C PRO A 172 -4.34 9.18 -18.87
N GLU A 173 -3.69 8.03 -19.10
CA GLU A 173 -2.32 7.97 -19.64
C GLU A 173 -2.17 8.59 -21.04
N SER A 174 -3.26 8.68 -21.81
CA SER A 174 -3.31 9.39 -23.10
C SER A 174 -2.87 10.86 -23.01
N GLY A 175 -3.09 11.49 -21.85
CA GLY A 175 -2.64 12.86 -21.56
C GLY A 175 -1.12 13.03 -21.48
N MET A 176 -0.36 11.93 -21.46
CA MET A 176 1.08 11.91 -21.25
C MET A 176 1.86 11.85 -22.59
N LEU A 177 1.19 11.71 -23.72
CA LEU A 177 1.83 11.63 -25.05
C LEU A 177 2.62 12.86 -25.46
N ASP A 178 2.29 14.02 -24.91
CA ASP A 178 3.00 15.26 -25.22
C ASP A 178 4.37 15.31 -24.50
N LEU A 179 4.64 14.37 -23.60
CA LEU A 179 5.92 14.29 -22.90
C LEU A 179 7.02 13.80 -23.83
N ARG A 180 8.17 14.46 -23.69
CA ARG A 180 9.42 14.05 -24.33
C ARG A 180 10.29 13.29 -23.35
N PRO A 181 11.08 12.29 -23.81
CA PRO A 181 12.05 11.60 -22.96
C PRO A 181 12.87 12.55 -22.09
N GLY A 182 12.99 12.22 -20.81
CA GLY A 182 13.64 13.03 -19.79
C GLY A 182 12.72 13.99 -19.03
N GLN A 183 11.53 14.31 -19.56
CA GLN A 183 10.55 15.14 -18.86
C GLN A 183 9.90 14.40 -17.70
N ARG A 184 9.53 15.17 -16.67
CA ARG A 184 8.86 14.69 -15.47
C ARG A 184 7.65 15.55 -15.18
N ILE A 185 6.59 14.90 -14.72
CA ILE A 185 5.35 15.53 -14.29
C ILE A 185 4.88 14.87 -13.00
N ALA A 186 3.91 15.50 -12.35
CA ALA A 186 3.23 14.93 -11.21
C ALA A 186 1.72 14.99 -11.43
N LEU A 187 1.03 13.95 -10.99
CA LEU A 187 -0.42 13.90 -10.98
C LEU A 187 -0.90 13.66 -9.55
N ARG A 188 -1.91 14.41 -9.13
CA ARG A 188 -2.60 14.15 -7.87
C ARG A 188 -3.60 13.04 -8.11
N THR A 189 -3.55 12.00 -7.29
CA THR A 189 -4.50 10.90 -7.36
C THR A 189 -5.23 10.70 -6.05
N PHE A 190 -6.39 10.07 -6.15
CA PHE A 190 -7.13 9.53 -5.01
C PHE A 190 -7.44 8.07 -5.27
N ASN A 191 -7.14 7.24 -4.28
CA ASN A 191 -7.42 5.82 -4.29
C ASN A 191 -8.69 5.56 -3.47
N PRO A 192 -9.83 5.21 -4.11
CA PRO A 192 -11.05 4.94 -3.38
C PRO A 192 -10.92 3.75 -2.44
N ALA A 193 -10.14 2.72 -2.79
CA ALA A 193 -9.96 1.52 -1.97
C ALA A 193 -9.29 1.81 -0.63
N THR A 194 -8.39 2.80 -0.58
CA THR A 194 -7.66 3.21 0.64
C THR A 194 -8.13 4.53 1.22
N LEU A 195 -9.06 5.22 0.54
CA LEU A 195 -9.56 6.56 0.86
C LEU A 195 -8.47 7.60 1.08
N SER A 196 -7.39 7.52 0.30
CA SER A 196 -6.23 8.38 0.47
C SER A 196 -5.86 9.10 -0.83
N SER A 197 -5.22 10.27 -0.67
CA SER A 197 -4.64 11.02 -1.77
C SER A 197 -3.13 10.90 -1.79
N SER A 198 -2.58 10.71 -2.97
CA SER A 198 -1.14 10.63 -3.18
C SER A 198 -0.73 11.38 -4.45
N ILE A 199 0.58 11.52 -4.66
CA ILE A 199 1.14 12.14 -5.86
C ILE A 199 1.84 11.05 -6.64
N VAL A 200 1.33 10.75 -7.83
CA VAL A 200 2.03 9.91 -8.81
C VAL A 200 3.11 10.76 -9.45
N ARG A 201 4.36 10.29 -9.41
CA ARG A 201 5.45 10.91 -10.16
C ARG A 201 5.63 10.14 -11.46
N ILE A 202 5.58 10.84 -12.59
CA ILE A 202 5.66 10.22 -13.91
C ILE A 202 6.86 10.79 -14.64
N ARG A 203 7.57 9.92 -15.35
CA ARG A 203 8.71 10.26 -16.17
C ARG A 203 8.61 9.62 -17.53
N ALA A 204 8.73 10.42 -18.59
CA ALA A 204 8.96 9.91 -19.93
C ALA A 204 10.39 9.38 -20.03
N LEU A 205 10.54 8.09 -20.30
CA LEU A 205 11.83 7.40 -20.28
C LEU A 205 12.48 7.42 -21.66
N ARG A 206 11.79 6.84 -22.66
CA ARG A 206 12.31 6.62 -24.02
C ARG A 206 11.16 6.36 -24.99
N TYR A 207 11.47 6.30 -26.27
CA TYR A 207 10.61 5.64 -27.25
C TYR A 207 11.08 4.21 -27.45
N GLU A 208 10.16 3.30 -27.68
CA GLU A 208 10.42 1.89 -27.94
C GLU A 208 9.45 1.36 -28.99
N GLU A 209 9.92 0.48 -29.87
CA GLU A 209 9.06 -0.23 -30.81
C GLU A 209 8.50 -1.48 -30.10
N VAL A 210 7.17 -1.61 -30.09
CA VAL A 210 6.46 -2.70 -29.44
C VAL A 210 5.60 -3.39 -30.48
N GLU A 211 5.71 -4.71 -30.57
CA GLU A 211 4.82 -5.53 -31.39
C GLU A 211 3.50 -5.74 -30.65
N THR A 212 2.40 -5.34 -31.28
CA THR A 212 1.03 -5.47 -30.74
C THR A 212 0.10 -5.85 -31.88
N GLU A 213 -0.70 -6.91 -31.71
CA GLU A 213 -1.65 -7.38 -32.72
C GLU A 213 -1.05 -7.60 -34.13
N GLY A 214 0.25 -7.93 -34.20
CA GLY A 214 0.99 -8.13 -35.46
C GLY A 214 1.52 -6.85 -36.12
N GLU A 215 1.35 -5.69 -35.49
CA GLU A 215 1.90 -4.41 -35.93
C GLU A 215 3.03 -3.94 -35.00
N VAL A 216 4.06 -3.34 -35.58
CA VAL A 216 5.13 -2.69 -34.81
C VAL A 216 4.75 -1.24 -34.58
N VAL A 217 4.43 -0.91 -33.33
CA VAL A 217 4.00 0.43 -32.93
C VAL A 217 5.09 1.11 -32.12
N ARG A 218 5.43 2.35 -32.49
CA ARG A 218 6.36 3.19 -31.72
C ARG A 218 5.64 3.79 -30.51
N ALA A 219 5.96 3.28 -29.32
CA ALA A 219 5.37 3.69 -28.06
C ALA A 219 6.27 4.65 -27.27
N LEU A 220 5.67 5.57 -26.52
CA LEU A 220 6.34 6.32 -25.46
C LEU A 220 6.36 5.45 -24.19
N VAL A 221 7.54 5.15 -23.68
CA VAL A 221 7.70 4.42 -22.41
C VAL A 221 7.69 5.44 -21.28
N ILE A 222 6.74 5.30 -20.36
CA ILE A 222 6.63 6.11 -19.15
C ILE A 222 6.88 5.24 -17.91
N GLY A 223 7.64 5.79 -16.96
CA GLY A 223 7.82 5.20 -15.63
C GLY A 223 7.01 6.00 -14.62
N MET A 224 6.29 5.30 -13.75
CA MET A 224 5.44 5.88 -12.73
C MET A 224 5.81 5.36 -11.35
N ASP A 225 5.86 6.26 -10.38
CA ASP A 225 6.02 5.94 -8.96
C ASP A 225 4.73 6.34 -8.25
N TYR A 226 3.98 5.33 -7.82
CA TYR A 226 2.68 5.48 -7.19
C TYR A 226 2.64 4.64 -5.91
N GLU A 227 2.54 5.30 -4.76
CA GLU A 227 2.50 4.65 -3.44
C GLU A 227 3.60 3.59 -3.29
N GLY A 228 4.84 3.90 -3.68
CA GLY A 228 5.97 2.97 -3.56
C GLY A 228 6.01 1.85 -4.61
N MET A 229 4.95 1.65 -5.39
CA MET A 229 4.95 0.78 -6.56
C MET A 229 5.52 1.53 -7.77
N GLN A 230 6.49 0.91 -8.44
CA GLN A 230 7.03 1.41 -9.69
C GLN A 230 6.40 0.65 -10.84
N THR A 231 5.65 1.35 -11.69
CA THR A 231 5.06 0.77 -12.90
C THR A 231 5.70 1.36 -14.14
N THR A 232 5.75 0.57 -15.20
CA THR A 232 6.20 1.04 -16.51
C THR A 232 5.07 0.80 -17.50
N SER A 233 4.69 1.84 -18.24
CA SER A 233 3.64 1.75 -19.28
C SER A 233 4.20 2.15 -20.64
N TRP A 234 3.77 1.46 -21.68
CA TRP A 234 4.08 1.74 -23.08
C TRP A 234 2.83 2.33 -23.72
N VAL A 235 2.85 3.63 -23.98
CA VAL A 235 1.71 4.38 -24.52
C VAL A 235 1.89 4.57 -26.03
N GLY A 236 0.97 4.02 -26.82
CA GLY A 236 0.92 4.15 -28.27
C GLY A 236 0.56 5.56 -28.74
N PRO A 237 0.81 5.92 -30.00
CA PRO A 237 0.61 7.27 -30.53
C PRO A 237 -0.86 7.76 -30.51
N ASP A 238 -1.80 6.82 -30.42
CA ASP A 238 -3.24 7.04 -30.27
C ASP A 238 -3.68 7.27 -28.80
N GLY A 239 -2.75 7.15 -27.85
CA GLY A 239 -2.96 7.36 -26.43
C GLY A 239 -3.35 6.09 -25.68
N ARG A 240 -3.37 4.93 -26.35
CA ARG A 240 -3.68 3.65 -25.73
C ARG A 240 -2.46 3.09 -24.99
N VAL A 241 -2.70 2.45 -23.86
CA VAL A 241 -1.67 1.67 -23.18
C VAL A 241 -1.56 0.32 -23.89
N LEU A 242 -0.41 0.04 -24.50
CA LEU A 242 -0.16 -1.19 -25.23
C LEU A 242 0.34 -2.30 -24.30
N ARG A 243 1.13 -1.91 -23.30
CA ARG A 243 1.68 -2.79 -22.27
C ARG A 243 1.90 -2.02 -20.97
N GLN A 244 1.72 -2.67 -19.85
CA GLN A 244 2.07 -2.16 -18.53
C GLN A 244 2.70 -3.26 -17.66
N GLU A 245 3.76 -2.92 -16.93
CA GLU A 245 4.48 -3.83 -16.04
C GLU A 245 4.47 -3.30 -14.61
N THR A 246 4.35 -4.20 -13.63
CA THR A 246 4.31 -3.90 -12.19
C THR A 246 5.38 -4.66 -11.40
N PRO A 247 5.71 -4.25 -10.15
CA PRO A 247 6.81 -4.84 -9.37
C PRO A 247 6.67 -6.32 -8.96
N PHE A 248 5.49 -6.93 -9.13
CA PHE A 248 5.19 -8.31 -8.69
C PHE A 248 5.01 -9.29 -9.85
N GLY A 249 5.58 -8.97 -11.01
CA GLY A 249 5.51 -9.84 -12.19
C GLY A 249 4.20 -9.72 -12.98
N LEU A 250 3.22 -8.93 -12.50
CA LEU A 250 1.99 -8.68 -13.27
C LEU A 250 2.30 -7.80 -14.47
N THR A 251 1.94 -8.31 -15.65
CA THR A 251 2.04 -7.60 -16.93
C THR A 251 0.66 -7.51 -17.55
N LEU A 252 0.23 -6.31 -17.91
CA LEU A 252 -0.98 -6.07 -18.66
C LEU A 252 -0.59 -5.82 -20.12
N VAL A 253 -1.29 -6.45 -21.05
CA VAL A 253 -1.03 -6.30 -22.49
C VAL A 253 -2.35 -6.05 -23.18
N THR A 254 -2.40 -5.08 -24.09
CA THR A 254 -3.58 -4.82 -24.92
C THR A 254 -3.99 -6.10 -25.65
N CYS A 255 -5.30 -6.32 -25.77
CA CYS A 255 -5.86 -7.45 -26.50
C CYS A 255 -7.23 -7.10 -27.07
N SER A 256 -7.76 -7.96 -27.93
CA SER A 256 -9.14 -7.88 -28.38
C SER A 256 -10.13 -8.29 -27.28
N ALA A 257 -11.39 -7.87 -27.43
CA ALA A 257 -12.48 -8.34 -26.58
C ALA A 257 -12.69 -9.86 -26.66
N GLU A 258 -12.44 -10.46 -27.85
CA GLU A 258 -12.52 -11.91 -28.06
C GLU A 258 -11.45 -12.66 -27.26
N GLU A 259 -10.20 -12.19 -27.28
CA GLU A 259 -9.11 -12.78 -26.49
C GLU A 259 -9.37 -12.65 -24.98
N ALA A 260 -9.90 -11.50 -24.54
CA ALA A 260 -10.27 -11.30 -23.14
C ALA A 260 -11.44 -12.22 -22.73
N ALA A 261 -12.45 -12.38 -23.58
CA ALA A 261 -13.60 -13.26 -23.34
C ALA A 261 -13.23 -14.76 -23.43
N ALA A 262 -12.23 -15.10 -24.24
CA ALA A 262 -11.69 -16.45 -24.34
C ALA A 262 -10.90 -16.89 -23.09
N TYR A 263 -10.66 -15.97 -22.15
CA TYR A 263 -10.06 -16.29 -20.86
C TYR A 263 -10.91 -17.33 -20.10
N VAL A 264 -10.38 -18.54 -20.01
CA VAL A 264 -10.90 -19.58 -19.14
C VAL A 264 -10.06 -19.57 -17.87
N GLN A 265 -10.73 -19.51 -16.72
CA GLN A 265 -10.08 -19.57 -15.42
C GLN A 265 -9.28 -20.88 -15.31
N LYS A 266 -8.00 -20.73 -14.99
CA LYS A 266 -7.07 -21.83 -14.74
C LYS A 266 -6.51 -21.70 -13.33
N PRO A 267 -6.02 -22.78 -12.71
CA PRO A 267 -5.22 -22.69 -11.49
C PRO A 267 -4.04 -21.76 -11.75
N ALA A 268 -3.92 -20.70 -10.97
CA ALA A 268 -2.85 -19.72 -11.11
C ALA A 268 -1.64 -20.11 -10.25
N THR A 269 -0.46 -19.60 -10.60
CA THR A 269 0.74 -19.66 -9.75
C THR A 269 0.46 -19.01 -8.39
N ASP A 270 0.95 -19.62 -7.31
CA ASP A 270 0.80 -19.06 -5.96
C ASP A 270 1.63 -17.78 -5.82
N VAL A 271 0.97 -16.66 -5.52
CA VAL A 271 1.63 -15.36 -5.35
C VAL A 271 2.24 -15.18 -3.95
N LEU A 272 2.17 -16.15 -3.03
CA LEU A 272 2.84 -16.06 -1.72
C LEU A 272 4.34 -15.75 -1.82
N GLY A 273 5.00 -16.27 -2.85
CA GLY A 273 6.42 -15.97 -3.11
C GLY A 273 6.69 -14.48 -3.36
N THR A 274 5.68 -13.68 -3.69
CA THR A 274 5.81 -12.22 -3.91
C THR A 274 5.89 -11.42 -2.61
N THR A 275 5.49 -12.01 -1.47
CA THR A 275 5.61 -11.37 -0.15
C THR A 275 6.86 -11.82 0.61
N ALA A 276 7.57 -12.81 0.08
CA ALA A 276 8.85 -13.28 0.61
C ALA A 276 9.97 -12.26 0.33
N VAL A 277 10.77 -12.01 1.35
CA VAL A 277 11.98 -11.21 1.25
C VAL A 277 13.17 -12.15 1.09
N PRO A 278 14.01 -11.97 0.03
CA PRO A 278 15.26 -12.69 -0.09
C PRO A 278 16.09 -12.56 1.19
N THR A 279 16.34 -13.70 1.83
CA THR A 279 16.96 -13.77 3.16
C THR A 279 18.25 -14.58 3.10
N GLU A 280 19.34 -14.00 3.58
CA GLU A 280 20.63 -14.67 3.79
C GLU A 280 20.83 -14.97 5.28
N GLY A 281 21.19 -16.21 5.62
CA GLY A 281 21.29 -16.66 7.01
C GLY A 281 19.94 -17.15 7.56
N GLU A 282 19.98 -17.77 8.73
CA GLU A 282 18.84 -18.44 9.34
C GLU A 282 18.65 -17.96 10.79
N VAL A 283 17.39 -17.84 11.22
CA VAL A 283 17.06 -17.71 12.64
C VAL A 283 16.75 -19.10 13.17
N THR A 284 17.63 -19.63 14.02
CA THR A 284 17.54 -21.02 14.52
C THR A 284 16.38 -21.26 15.50
N CYS A 285 15.80 -20.21 16.05
CA CYS A 285 14.67 -20.26 16.99
C CYS A 285 13.57 -19.23 16.71
N PRO A 286 12.89 -19.27 15.55
CA PRO A 286 12.04 -18.17 15.07
C PRO A 286 10.96 -17.70 16.04
N ARG A 287 10.34 -18.61 16.81
CA ARG A 287 9.23 -18.29 17.73
C ARG A 287 9.66 -17.93 19.14
N THR A 288 10.94 -18.11 19.46
CA THR A 288 11.48 -17.90 20.81
C THR A 288 12.72 -17.00 20.83
N CYS A 289 13.12 -16.48 19.67
CA CYS A 289 14.26 -15.58 19.49
C CYS A 289 14.12 -14.34 20.38
N ARG A 290 15.14 -14.08 21.21
CA ARG A 290 15.18 -12.99 22.19
C ARG A 290 15.80 -11.71 21.64
N SER A 291 16.80 -11.86 20.79
CA SER A 291 17.51 -10.75 20.14
C SER A 291 17.86 -11.16 18.72
N LEU A 292 17.71 -10.25 17.78
CA LEU A 292 17.99 -10.44 16.38
C LEU A 292 18.73 -9.20 15.87
N VAL A 293 19.86 -9.41 15.20
CA VAL A 293 20.57 -8.38 14.44
C VAL A 293 20.47 -8.73 12.96
N VAL A 294 19.91 -7.82 12.18
CA VAL A 294 19.72 -7.99 10.73
C VAL A 294 20.24 -6.79 9.97
N ARG A 295 20.78 -7.05 8.79
CA ARG A 295 21.08 -6.04 7.80
C ARG A 295 19.97 -5.99 6.76
N ILE A 296 19.35 -4.82 6.62
CA ILE A 296 18.33 -4.54 5.60
C ILE A 296 18.95 -3.70 4.49
N SER A 297 18.70 -4.07 3.24
CA SER A 297 19.20 -3.36 2.06
C SER A 297 18.19 -3.37 0.91
N GLY A 298 18.49 -2.65 -0.18
CA GLY A 298 17.68 -2.65 -1.41
C GLY A 298 16.55 -1.63 -1.45
N SER A 299 16.30 -0.94 -0.34
CA SER A 299 15.35 0.18 -0.26
C SER A 299 15.84 1.27 0.68
N THR A 300 15.40 2.52 0.45
CA THR A 300 15.66 3.63 1.37
C THR A 300 14.55 3.70 2.40
N LEU A 301 14.86 3.27 3.63
CA LEU A 301 13.98 3.36 4.78
C LEU A 301 14.53 4.42 5.73
N PRO A 302 13.75 5.46 6.08
CA PRO A 302 14.18 6.45 7.06
C PRO A 302 14.47 5.78 8.41
N PRO A 303 15.68 5.93 8.99
CA PRO A 303 16.02 5.32 10.28
C PRO A 303 15.02 5.66 11.40
N GLU A 304 14.44 6.87 11.36
CA GLU A 304 13.44 7.36 12.29
C GLU A 304 12.11 6.58 12.22
N ASP A 305 11.72 6.10 11.04
CA ASP A 305 10.49 5.32 10.84
C ASP A 305 10.63 3.89 11.38
N LEU A 306 11.88 3.42 11.54
CA LEU A 306 12.21 2.08 12.03
C LEU A 306 12.37 2.02 13.55
N ALA A 307 12.51 3.15 14.24
CA ALA A 307 12.76 3.14 15.68
C ALA A 307 11.47 2.81 16.45
N THR A 308 11.51 1.75 17.28
CA THR A 308 10.42 1.39 18.19
C THR A 308 10.98 1.13 19.61
N ALA A 309 10.11 0.75 20.56
CA ALA A 309 10.55 0.39 21.91
C ALA A 309 11.48 -0.85 21.93
N ARG A 310 11.44 -1.66 20.87
CA ARG A 310 12.13 -2.94 20.73
C ARG A 310 13.10 -3.01 19.55
N GLN A 311 13.07 -2.02 18.67
CA GLN A 311 13.85 -1.98 17.42
C GLN A 311 14.65 -0.69 17.34
N ARG A 312 15.95 -0.82 17.05
CA ARG A 312 16.87 0.32 16.88
C ARG A 312 17.82 0.10 15.72
N VAL A 313 18.13 1.17 15.00
CA VAL A 313 19.21 1.20 14.01
C VAL A 313 20.54 1.31 14.74
N VAL A 314 21.42 0.32 14.57
CA VAL A 314 22.74 0.23 15.22
C VAL A 314 23.90 0.48 14.25
N GLY A 315 23.63 0.55 12.95
CA GLY A 315 24.65 0.85 11.94
C GLY A 315 24.06 1.23 10.59
N SER A 316 24.85 1.91 9.78
CA SER A 316 24.54 2.19 8.37
C SER A 316 25.82 1.96 7.54
N PRO A 317 26.06 0.73 7.06
CA PRO A 317 27.30 0.35 6.38
C PRO A 317 27.47 0.97 4.97
N GLY A 318 26.63 1.93 4.59
CA GLY A 318 26.62 2.58 3.28
C GLY A 318 25.63 1.97 2.29
N GLY A 319 25.38 2.65 1.17
CA GLY A 319 24.58 2.10 0.05
C GLY A 319 23.10 1.83 0.38
N SER A 320 22.44 2.73 1.13
CA SER A 320 21.07 2.59 1.67
C SER A 320 20.84 1.45 2.67
N ALA A 321 21.88 0.68 3.00
CA ALA A 321 21.77 -0.40 3.96
C ALA A 321 21.74 0.12 5.41
N LEU A 322 20.97 -0.58 6.26
CA LEU A 322 20.85 -0.35 7.69
C LEU A 322 21.05 -1.65 8.45
N VAL A 323 21.68 -1.58 9.62
CA VAL A 323 21.74 -2.69 10.58
C VAL A 323 20.78 -2.40 11.71
N LEU A 324 19.82 -3.30 11.91
CA LEU A 324 18.77 -3.21 12.92
C LEU A 324 19.02 -4.25 14.01
N SER A 325 18.90 -3.82 15.25
CA SER A 325 18.85 -4.68 16.43
C SER A 325 17.41 -4.69 16.94
N VAL A 326 16.82 -5.87 17.03
CA VAL A 326 15.44 -6.13 17.46
C VAL A 326 15.48 -7.04 18.68
N THR A 327 14.76 -6.68 19.73
CA THR A 327 14.61 -7.52 20.93
C THR A 327 13.18 -8.04 21.06
N ALA A 328 12.98 -9.19 21.70
CA ALA A 328 11.67 -9.72 22.04
C ALA A 328 10.89 -8.78 22.98
N GLU A 329 9.56 -8.74 22.84
CA GLU A 329 8.70 -8.03 23.79
C GLU A 329 8.69 -8.77 25.14
N ARG A 330 8.55 -8.00 26.22
CA ARG A 330 8.39 -8.58 27.56
C ARG A 330 6.95 -9.00 27.78
N ASP A 331 6.76 -10.07 28.56
CA ASP A 331 5.42 -10.55 28.92
C ASP A 331 4.56 -9.42 29.52
N LEU A 332 3.31 -9.35 29.04
CA LEU A 332 2.28 -8.41 29.47
C LEU A 332 1.97 -8.52 30.98
N GLY A 333 2.16 -9.69 31.60
CA GLY A 333 1.78 -9.97 32.99
C GLY A 333 2.44 -9.10 34.06
N ALA A 334 3.52 -8.38 33.73
CA ALA A 334 4.23 -7.50 34.67
C ALA A 334 3.87 -6.00 34.55
N ARG A 335 3.04 -5.61 33.58
CA ARG A 335 2.84 -4.18 33.23
C ARG A 335 1.57 -3.60 33.85
N ARG A 336 1.71 -2.40 34.41
CA ARG A 336 0.57 -1.60 34.92
C ARG A 336 0.10 -0.66 33.83
N GLY A 337 -1.11 -0.86 33.31
CA GLY A 337 -1.77 0.10 32.40
C GLY A 337 -2.43 1.27 33.15
N GLU A 338 -1.83 1.72 34.26
CA GLU A 338 -2.39 2.74 35.14
C GLU A 338 -1.69 4.08 34.91
N GLY A 339 -2.37 5.00 34.24
CA GLY A 339 -1.87 6.34 33.95
C GLY A 339 -2.80 7.13 33.05
N ALA A 340 -2.71 8.46 33.09
CA ALA A 340 -3.44 9.29 32.14
C ALA A 340 -2.86 9.10 30.73
N LEU A 341 -3.69 8.71 29.77
CA LEU A 341 -3.26 8.56 28.38
C LEU A 341 -2.72 9.89 27.82
N PRO A 342 -1.50 9.90 27.26
CA PRO A 342 -0.97 11.05 26.55
C PRO A 342 -1.93 11.49 25.44
N GLY A 343 -2.01 12.80 25.18
CA GLY A 343 -2.92 13.36 24.17
C GLY A 343 -2.77 12.71 22.79
N ALA A 344 -1.52 12.51 22.35
CA ALA A 344 -1.21 11.86 21.06
C ALA A 344 -1.67 10.40 20.98
N VAL A 345 -1.75 9.68 22.11
CA VAL A 345 -2.15 8.27 22.14
C VAL A 345 -3.68 8.12 22.01
N ARG A 346 -4.44 9.14 22.41
CA ARG A 346 -5.92 9.10 22.37
C ARG A 346 -6.48 8.97 20.96
N GLU A 347 -5.73 9.39 19.95
CA GLU A 347 -6.11 9.20 18.54
C GLU A 347 -6.28 7.72 18.19
N TYR A 348 -5.45 6.85 18.78
CA TYR A 348 -5.49 5.40 18.58
C TYR A 348 -6.65 4.70 19.29
N LEU A 349 -7.60 5.45 19.85
CA LEU A 349 -8.91 4.95 20.29
C LEU A 349 -10.00 5.16 19.23
N ARG A 350 -9.77 6.04 18.24
CA ARG A 350 -10.78 6.40 17.24
C ARG A 350 -11.09 5.23 16.32
N ALA A 351 -12.36 5.13 15.91
CA ALA A 351 -12.77 4.27 14.84
C ALA A 351 -12.27 4.80 13.49
N GLY A 352 -12.04 3.90 12.55
CA GLY A 352 -11.70 4.19 11.17
C GLY A 352 -12.59 3.42 10.20
N PRO A 353 -12.41 3.61 8.89
CA PRO A 353 -13.20 2.92 7.86
C PRO A 353 -13.02 1.40 7.88
N PHE A 354 -11.82 0.91 8.25
CA PHE A 354 -11.48 -0.53 8.27
C PHE A 354 -11.32 -1.10 9.69
N ILE A 355 -11.18 -0.22 10.69
CA ILE A 355 -11.12 -0.53 12.13
C ILE A 355 -12.35 0.12 12.80
N GLN A 356 -13.53 -0.46 12.59
CA GLN A 356 -14.81 0.10 13.00
C GLN A 356 -15.10 -0.17 14.50
N SER A 357 -14.24 0.34 15.40
CA SER A 357 -14.33 0.12 16.85
C SER A 357 -15.58 0.69 17.52
N ASP A 358 -16.31 1.56 16.82
CA ASP A 358 -17.59 2.11 17.26
C ASP A 358 -18.81 1.27 16.84
N ASP A 359 -18.63 0.26 15.99
CA ASP A 359 -19.69 -0.67 15.58
C ASP A 359 -20.25 -1.42 16.79
N ARG A 360 -21.57 -1.60 16.78
CA ARG A 360 -22.30 -2.24 17.89
C ARG A 360 -21.82 -3.68 18.13
N GLN A 361 -21.57 -4.46 17.08
CA GLN A 361 -21.16 -5.86 17.19
C GLN A 361 -19.76 -5.97 17.78
N ILE A 362 -18.84 -5.09 17.35
CA ILE A 362 -17.48 -5.02 17.89
C ILE A 362 -17.51 -4.65 19.37
N ARG A 363 -18.30 -3.65 19.77
CA ARG A 363 -18.47 -3.26 21.18
C ARG A 363 -19.10 -4.36 22.04
N GLU A 364 -20.04 -5.11 21.49
CA GLU A 364 -20.66 -6.26 22.18
C GLU A 364 -19.68 -7.44 22.32
N ALA A 365 -18.91 -7.74 21.28
CA ALA A 365 -17.86 -8.77 21.32
C ALA A 365 -16.76 -8.39 22.33
N ALA A 366 -16.21 -7.18 22.24
CA ALA A 366 -15.17 -6.70 23.14
C ALA A 366 -15.61 -6.80 24.61
N ARG A 367 -16.82 -6.33 24.94
CA ARG A 367 -17.39 -6.43 26.31
C ARG A 367 -17.56 -7.87 26.79
N ARG A 368 -17.93 -8.80 25.91
CA ARG A 368 -18.06 -10.22 26.26
C ARG A 368 -16.68 -10.85 26.54
N ILE A 369 -15.69 -10.57 25.69
CA ILE A 369 -14.35 -11.15 25.81
C ILE A 369 -13.64 -10.64 27.07
N VAL A 370 -13.73 -9.33 27.34
CA VAL A 370 -13.01 -8.70 28.47
C VAL A 370 -13.84 -8.63 29.76
N GLY A 371 -15.05 -9.19 29.77
CA GLY A 371 -15.99 -9.07 30.88
C GLY A 371 -15.41 -9.53 32.21
N GLY A 372 -15.41 -8.66 33.22
CA GLY A 372 -14.86 -8.96 34.55
C GLY A 372 -13.34 -8.78 34.70
N ILE A 373 -12.62 -8.51 33.60
CA ILE A 373 -11.17 -8.28 33.62
C ILE A 373 -10.88 -6.80 33.87
N SER A 374 -10.18 -6.50 34.97
CA SER A 374 -9.85 -5.12 35.34
C SER A 374 -8.52 -4.65 34.72
N SER A 375 -7.52 -5.53 34.65
CA SER A 375 -6.19 -5.19 34.15
C SER A 375 -6.20 -4.92 32.64
N PRO A 376 -5.73 -3.74 32.16
CA PRO A 376 -5.55 -3.48 30.73
C PRO A 376 -4.70 -4.52 30.01
N ALA A 377 -3.65 -5.02 30.67
CA ALA A 377 -2.76 -6.04 30.12
C ALA A 377 -3.48 -7.40 29.96
N GLU A 378 -4.25 -7.81 30.96
CA GLU A 378 -5.06 -9.03 30.89
C GLU A 378 -6.16 -8.91 29.83
N ARG A 379 -6.76 -7.72 29.66
CA ARG A 379 -7.72 -7.47 28.58
C ARG A 379 -7.08 -7.62 27.20
N ALA A 380 -5.89 -7.07 27.00
CA ALA A 380 -5.15 -7.23 25.75
C ALA A 380 -4.81 -8.70 25.48
N ALA A 381 -4.33 -9.44 26.49
CA ALA A 381 -4.05 -10.87 26.38
C ALA A 381 -5.31 -11.69 26.02
N ALA A 382 -6.42 -11.46 26.72
CA ALA A 382 -7.68 -12.16 26.47
C ALA A 382 -8.22 -11.89 25.06
N LEU A 383 -8.10 -10.65 24.57
CA LEU A 383 -8.45 -10.31 23.18
C LEU A 383 -7.55 -11.04 22.18
N CYS A 384 -6.24 -11.10 22.45
CA CYS A 384 -5.27 -11.80 21.60
C CYS A 384 -5.60 -13.29 21.49
N ASP A 385 -5.82 -13.93 22.63
CA ASP A 385 -6.16 -15.35 22.71
C ASP A 385 -7.50 -15.63 22.02
N TRP A 386 -8.48 -14.77 22.22
CA TRP A 386 -9.80 -14.94 21.62
C TRP A 386 -9.73 -14.88 20.09
N VAL A 387 -9.04 -13.88 19.52
CA VAL A 387 -8.86 -13.75 18.07
C VAL A 387 -8.10 -14.97 17.53
N TYR A 388 -6.97 -15.35 18.14
CA TYR A 388 -6.19 -16.53 17.73
C TYR A 388 -7.01 -17.83 17.72
N THR A 389 -7.91 -17.99 18.70
CA THR A 389 -8.70 -19.21 18.87
C THR A 389 -9.91 -19.27 17.93
N HIS A 390 -10.51 -18.12 17.63
CA HIS A 390 -11.80 -18.08 16.93
C HIS A 390 -11.68 -17.69 15.46
N VAL A 391 -10.62 -17.01 15.04
CA VAL A 391 -10.41 -16.65 13.63
C VAL A 391 -9.57 -17.74 12.96
N GLU A 392 -10.16 -18.39 11.97
CA GLU A 392 -9.48 -19.39 11.16
C GLU A 392 -8.49 -18.71 10.21
N LYS A 393 -7.26 -19.25 10.12
CA LYS A 393 -6.23 -18.73 9.22
C LYS A 393 -6.47 -19.28 7.82
N THR A 394 -7.04 -18.45 6.96
CA THR A 394 -7.31 -18.77 5.55
C THR A 394 -6.69 -17.71 4.67
N ALA A 395 -6.52 -18.00 3.38
CA ALA A 395 -6.15 -16.95 2.45
C ALA A 395 -7.29 -15.92 2.37
N ALA A 396 -6.94 -14.65 2.51
CA ALA A 396 -7.87 -13.55 2.27
C ALA A 396 -7.22 -12.58 1.28
N SER A 397 -7.96 -12.21 0.25
CA SER A 397 -7.56 -11.14 -0.67
C SER A 397 -8.42 -9.87 -0.50
N GLY A 398 -9.24 -9.81 0.54
CA GLY A 398 -10.15 -8.71 0.78
C GLY A 398 -9.46 -7.42 1.23
N ILE A 399 -10.13 -6.28 1.02
CA ILE A 399 -9.84 -5.07 1.78
C ILE A 399 -10.40 -5.30 3.19
N PRO A 400 -9.55 -5.36 4.24
CA PRO A 400 -9.98 -5.82 5.56
C PRO A 400 -11.02 -4.89 6.18
N SER A 401 -11.98 -5.49 6.88
CA SER A 401 -13.04 -4.80 7.61
C SER A 401 -13.29 -5.56 8.90
N ALA A 402 -12.96 -4.95 10.04
CA ALA A 402 -13.01 -5.64 11.33
C ALA A 402 -14.39 -6.25 11.63
N VAL A 403 -15.48 -5.61 11.19
CA VAL A 403 -16.83 -6.15 11.36
C VAL A 403 -17.10 -7.36 10.47
N ASP A 404 -16.57 -7.38 9.24
CA ASP A 404 -16.70 -8.55 8.35
C ASP A 404 -15.89 -9.74 8.93
N VAL A 405 -14.69 -9.49 9.45
CA VAL A 405 -13.88 -10.51 10.12
C VAL A 405 -14.58 -11.06 11.36
N LEU A 406 -15.20 -10.21 12.19
CA LEU A 406 -15.96 -10.68 13.36
C LEU A 406 -17.13 -11.60 12.98
N ARG A 407 -17.73 -11.41 11.80
CA ARG A 407 -18.86 -12.23 11.31
C ARG A 407 -18.40 -13.53 10.65
N ASN A 408 -17.35 -13.46 9.85
CA ASN A 408 -16.87 -14.59 9.06
C ASN A 408 -15.91 -15.48 9.86
N LEU A 409 -15.20 -14.91 10.83
CA LEU A 409 -14.21 -15.58 11.67
C LEU A 409 -13.14 -16.32 10.85
N ASN A 410 -12.70 -15.72 9.74
CA ASN A 410 -11.60 -16.21 8.94
C ASN A 410 -10.78 -15.04 8.36
N GLY A 411 -9.57 -15.34 7.90
CA GLY A 411 -8.70 -14.41 7.18
C GLY A 411 -7.21 -14.58 7.52
N ASP A 412 -6.38 -13.71 6.96
CA ASP A 412 -4.93 -13.76 7.13
C ASP A 412 -4.45 -12.83 8.26
N CYS A 413 -3.15 -12.53 8.29
CA CYS A 413 -2.56 -11.62 9.28
C CYS A 413 -3.24 -10.25 9.35
N ASN A 414 -3.75 -9.73 8.23
CA ASN A 414 -4.43 -8.44 8.15
C ASN A 414 -5.77 -8.51 8.89
N GLU A 415 -6.60 -9.51 8.60
CA GLU A 415 -7.89 -9.69 9.26
C GLU A 415 -7.73 -9.86 10.78
N HIS A 416 -6.75 -10.66 11.21
CA HIS A 416 -6.43 -10.85 12.63
C HIS A 416 -6.02 -9.54 13.31
N ALA A 417 -5.09 -8.79 12.71
CA ALA A 417 -4.61 -7.53 13.25
C ALA A 417 -5.70 -6.44 13.31
N PHE A 418 -6.55 -6.35 12.27
CA PHE A 418 -7.61 -5.35 12.18
C PHE A 418 -8.74 -5.65 13.17
N LEU A 419 -9.17 -6.92 13.28
CA LEU A 419 -10.18 -7.31 14.26
C LEU A 419 -9.69 -7.09 15.69
N PHE A 420 -8.46 -7.54 16.01
CA PHE A 420 -7.88 -7.29 17.33
C PHE A 420 -7.87 -5.79 17.64
N THR A 421 -7.39 -4.97 16.71
CA THR A 421 -7.28 -3.52 16.92
C THR A 421 -8.66 -2.89 17.17
N ALA A 422 -9.69 -3.30 16.43
CA ALA A 422 -11.05 -2.82 16.62
C ALA A 422 -11.61 -3.22 17.99
N LEU A 423 -11.42 -4.48 18.41
CA LEU A 423 -11.84 -4.97 19.71
C LEU A 423 -11.10 -4.28 20.87
N ALA A 424 -9.78 -4.08 20.74
CA ALA A 424 -8.96 -3.39 21.72
C ALA A 424 -9.42 -1.93 21.91
N ARG A 425 -9.62 -1.20 20.80
CA ARG A 425 -10.16 0.18 20.84
C ARG A 425 -11.55 0.23 21.47
N ALA A 426 -12.42 -0.72 21.15
CA ALA A 426 -13.75 -0.83 21.75
C ALA A 426 -13.72 -1.17 23.25
N ALA A 427 -12.68 -1.88 23.71
CA ALA A 427 -12.38 -2.14 25.11
C ALA A 427 -11.68 -0.96 25.84
N GLY A 428 -11.47 0.16 25.15
CA GLY A 428 -10.82 1.35 25.70
C GLY A 428 -9.29 1.27 25.74
N LEU A 429 -8.69 0.35 24.99
CA LEU A 429 -7.24 0.21 24.84
C LEU A 429 -6.80 0.90 23.54
N PRO A 430 -5.95 1.94 23.58
CA PRO A 430 -5.42 2.52 22.36
C PRO A 430 -4.58 1.49 21.61
N ALA A 431 -4.86 1.30 20.32
CA ALA A 431 -4.21 0.25 19.53
C ALA A 431 -3.96 0.70 18.09
N ARG A 432 -2.92 0.14 17.47
CA ARG A 432 -2.51 0.40 16.08
C ARG A 432 -2.08 -0.88 15.39
N VAL A 433 -2.15 -0.88 14.06
CA VAL A 433 -1.63 -1.96 13.22
C VAL A 433 -0.20 -1.62 12.80
N LEU A 434 0.73 -2.52 13.07
CA LEU A 434 2.10 -2.51 12.57
C LEU A 434 2.18 -3.36 11.31
N LEU A 435 2.98 -2.92 10.36
CA LEU A 435 3.20 -3.56 9.07
C LEU A 435 4.71 -3.75 8.90
N GLY A 436 5.12 -4.97 8.58
CA GLY A 436 6.55 -5.28 8.54
C GLY A 436 6.83 -6.68 8.05
N LEU A 437 7.83 -7.29 8.67
CA LEU A 437 8.34 -8.60 8.28
C LEU A 437 8.42 -9.54 9.49
N VAL A 438 8.10 -10.81 9.26
CA VAL A 438 8.26 -11.88 10.26
C VAL A 438 9.01 -13.06 9.65
N TYR A 439 9.95 -13.63 10.39
CA TYR A 439 10.69 -14.82 9.94
C TYR A 439 9.87 -16.10 10.13
N THR A 440 9.51 -16.79 9.05
CA THR A 440 8.74 -18.04 9.11
C THR A 440 9.53 -19.20 8.51
N GLY A 441 10.41 -19.80 9.31
CA GLY A 441 11.13 -21.03 8.95
C GLY A 441 12.24 -20.81 7.92
N ASP A 442 11.88 -20.39 6.70
CA ASP A 442 12.77 -20.32 5.54
C ASP A 442 13.08 -18.89 5.06
N GLY A 443 12.45 -17.86 5.65
CA GLY A 443 12.72 -16.47 5.30
C GLY A 443 11.81 -15.48 6.00
N PHE A 444 12.01 -14.20 5.71
CA PHE A 444 11.13 -13.12 6.14
C PHE A 444 9.99 -12.91 5.15
N TYR A 445 8.77 -12.77 5.65
CA TYR A 445 7.57 -12.51 4.85
C TYR A 445 6.84 -11.27 5.36
N TYR A 446 6.11 -10.60 4.46
CA TYR A 446 5.13 -9.59 4.85
C TYR A 446 4.27 -10.09 6.00
N HIS A 447 4.08 -9.25 7.02
CA HIS A 447 3.17 -9.54 8.11
C HIS A 447 2.53 -8.27 8.67
N ALA A 448 1.31 -8.40 9.18
CA ALA A 448 0.61 -7.37 9.92
C ALA A 448 0.27 -7.87 11.32
N TRP A 449 0.56 -7.06 12.34
CA TRP A 449 0.24 -7.39 13.74
C TRP A 449 -0.11 -6.13 14.54
N PRO A 450 -0.90 -6.25 15.62
CA PRO A 450 -1.28 -5.10 16.43
C PRO A 450 -0.22 -4.70 17.46
N ALA A 451 -0.23 -3.43 17.84
CA ALA A 451 0.38 -2.93 19.06
C ALA A 451 -0.66 -2.21 19.92
N VAL A 452 -0.63 -2.46 21.23
CA VAL A 452 -1.53 -1.85 22.22
C VAL A 452 -0.74 -0.95 23.17
N TYR A 453 -1.30 0.21 23.49
CA TYR A 453 -0.68 1.13 24.43
C TYR A 453 -1.12 0.83 25.87
N LEU A 454 -0.16 0.49 26.73
CA LEU A 454 -0.36 0.33 28.18
C LEU A 454 0.45 1.41 28.92
N ASP A 455 1.67 1.10 29.34
CA ASP A 455 2.72 2.03 29.82
C ASP A 455 3.73 2.42 28.71
N GLY A 456 3.38 2.08 27.48
CA GLY A 456 4.20 2.11 26.27
C GLY A 456 3.49 1.28 25.20
N TRP A 457 4.03 1.26 23.97
CA TRP A 457 3.53 0.38 22.92
C TRP A 457 4.02 -1.05 23.17
N HIS A 458 3.09 -1.98 23.25
CA HIS A 458 3.35 -3.42 23.39
C HIS A 458 2.86 -4.15 22.17
N GLU A 459 3.73 -4.96 21.60
CA GLU A 459 3.46 -5.71 20.38
C GLU A 459 3.10 -7.15 20.70
N LEU A 460 1.96 -7.59 20.15
CA LEU A 460 1.39 -8.92 20.30
C LEU A 460 0.88 -9.37 18.92
N ASP A 461 0.75 -10.67 18.70
CA ASP A 461 0.33 -11.20 17.41
C ASP A 461 -0.77 -12.27 17.58
N PRO A 462 -2.04 -11.91 17.34
CA PRO A 462 -3.15 -12.86 17.39
C PRO A 462 -3.14 -13.83 16.20
N THR A 463 -2.39 -13.57 15.13
CA THR A 463 -2.21 -14.51 14.02
C THR A 463 -1.32 -15.67 14.44
N LEU A 464 -0.29 -15.41 15.24
CA LEU A 464 0.65 -16.43 15.71
C LEU A 464 0.40 -16.89 17.16
N GLY A 465 -0.64 -16.36 17.82
CA GLY A 465 -1.01 -16.71 19.19
C GLY A 465 -0.02 -16.19 20.23
N GLN A 466 0.66 -15.09 19.93
CA GLN A 466 1.71 -14.52 20.76
C GLN A 466 1.19 -13.32 21.55
N ARG A 467 1.13 -13.44 22.88
CA ARG A 467 0.80 -12.32 23.77
C ARG A 467 1.92 -11.28 23.88
N ALA A 468 3.12 -11.65 23.46
CA ALA A 468 4.29 -10.79 23.32
C ALA A 468 5.09 -11.35 22.13
N VAL A 469 5.33 -10.53 21.10
CA VAL A 469 6.00 -11.03 19.89
C VAL A 469 7.51 -11.18 20.10
N ASP A 470 8.09 -12.21 19.49
CA ASP A 470 9.54 -12.50 19.51
C ASP A 470 10.36 -11.52 18.64
N ALA A 471 11.69 -11.60 18.71
CA ALA A 471 12.59 -10.70 17.99
C ALA A 471 12.54 -10.84 16.45
N THR A 472 11.81 -11.81 15.89
CA THR A 472 11.68 -11.96 14.43
C THR A 472 10.69 -10.99 13.79
N HIS A 473 9.91 -10.26 14.61
CA HIS A 473 9.00 -9.23 14.14
C HIS A 473 9.75 -7.91 13.93
N ILE A 474 9.93 -7.54 12.66
CA ILE A 474 10.60 -6.31 12.24
C ILE A 474 9.54 -5.32 11.75
N ALA A 475 9.20 -4.33 12.57
CA ALA A 475 8.26 -3.28 12.19
C ALA A 475 8.89 -2.34 11.16
N LEU A 476 8.22 -2.12 10.02
CA LEU A 476 8.70 -1.22 8.97
C LEU A 476 7.86 0.05 8.88
N THR A 477 6.56 -0.06 9.16
CA THR A 477 5.66 1.09 9.27
C THR A 477 4.43 0.73 10.12
N GLU A 478 3.54 1.69 10.30
CA GLU A 478 2.24 1.50 10.95
C GLU A 478 1.12 2.09 10.10
N GLY A 479 -0.08 1.52 10.20
CA GLY A 479 -1.29 2.05 9.59
C GLY A 479 -2.07 1.03 8.77
N GLU A 480 -2.95 1.54 7.93
CA GLU A 480 -3.87 0.78 7.08
C GLU A 480 -3.92 1.37 5.66
N GLY A 481 -4.51 0.64 4.71
CA GLY A 481 -4.78 1.14 3.35
C GLY A 481 -3.50 1.51 2.58
N ALA A 482 -3.31 2.79 2.28
CA ALA A 482 -2.21 3.24 1.41
C ALA A 482 -0.81 2.97 1.98
N ARG A 483 -0.66 2.98 3.31
CA ARG A 483 0.64 2.62 3.92
C ARG A 483 0.97 1.14 3.72
N GLN A 484 -0.05 0.28 3.71
CA GLN A 484 0.07 -1.14 3.42
C GLN A 484 0.45 -1.39 1.97
N LEU A 485 -0.24 -0.76 1.01
CA LEU A 485 0.13 -0.83 -0.41
C LEU A 485 1.56 -0.35 -0.66
N LYS A 486 1.95 0.74 0.02
CA LYS A 486 3.32 1.25 -0.04
C LYS A 486 4.35 0.27 0.48
N LEU A 487 4.06 -0.42 1.58
CA LEU A 487 4.97 -1.43 2.10
C LEU A 487 5.13 -2.61 1.13
N LEU A 488 4.03 -3.11 0.57
CA LEU A 488 4.07 -4.20 -0.42
C LEU A 488 5.00 -3.83 -1.59
N GLY A 489 4.91 -2.61 -2.12
CA GLY A 489 5.80 -2.12 -3.19
C GLY A 489 7.28 -1.97 -2.79
N LEU A 490 7.60 -1.97 -1.49
CA LEU A 490 8.97 -1.97 -0.99
C LEU A 490 9.51 -3.38 -0.79
N ILE A 491 8.66 -4.34 -0.39
CA ILE A 491 9.07 -5.72 -0.06
C ILE A 491 9.82 -6.40 -1.19
N GLY A 492 9.33 -6.28 -2.44
CA GLY A 492 10.00 -6.86 -3.62
C GLY A 492 11.42 -6.31 -3.91
N ARG A 493 11.85 -5.25 -3.22
CA ARG A 493 13.20 -4.67 -3.32
C ARG A 493 14.05 -4.89 -2.09
N ILE A 494 13.43 -5.17 -0.94
CA ILE A 494 14.14 -5.37 0.32
C ILE A 494 14.90 -6.70 0.25
N ARG A 495 16.10 -6.72 0.83
CA ARG A 495 16.87 -7.94 1.12
C ARG A 495 17.30 -7.92 2.57
N ILE A 496 17.25 -9.07 3.22
CA ILE A 496 17.67 -9.24 4.61
C ILE A 496 18.87 -10.18 4.69
N ARG A 497 19.85 -9.82 5.51
CA ARG A 497 20.86 -10.74 6.01
C ARG A 497 20.76 -10.82 7.53
N VAL A 498 20.62 -12.04 8.06
CA VAL A 498 20.73 -12.31 9.50
C VAL A 498 22.20 -12.24 9.88
N GLU A 499 22.55 -11.33 10.79
CA GLU A 499 23.92 -11.20 11.32
C GLU A 499 24.08 -11.95 12.65
N GLU A 500 23.04 -11.93 13.48
CA GLU A 500 23.04 -12.58 14.80
C GLU A 500 21.59 -12.91 15.22
N SER A 501 21.39 -14.07 15.85
CA SER A 501 20.12 -14.41 16.52
C SER A 501 20.41 -15.11 17.85
N VAL A 502 19.76 -14.67 18.93
CA VAL A 502 19.97 -15.21 20.28
C VAL A 502 18.75 -15.98 20.75
N CYS A 503 18.93 -17.25 21.08
CA CYS A 503 17.86 -18.16 21.51
C CYS A 503 17.78 -18.28 23.05
N PRO A 504 16.64 -18.71 23.62
CA PRO A 504 16.56 -18.97 25.05
C PRO A 504 17.51 -20.09 25.45
N GLY A 505 18.37 -19.83 26.44
CA GLY A 505 19.32 -20.83 26.96
C GLY A 505 20.75 -20.68 26.44
N GLU A 506 20.95 -19.85 25.42
CA GLU A 506 22.27 -19.29 25.08
C GLU A 506 22.43 -18.04 25.96
N ALA A 507 23.09 -18.19 27.10
CA ALA A 507 23.39 -17.07 27.99
C ALA A 507 24.64 -16.32 27.50
N ASP A 508 24.54 -14.98 27.55
CA ASP A 508 25.54 -13.91 27.38
C ASP A 508 27.03 -14.27 27.29
#